data_AF-A0A949CB66-F1
#
_entry.id   AF-A0A949CB66-F1
#
_cell.length_a   1.000
_cell.length_b   1.000
_cell.length_c   1.000
_cell.angle_alpha   90.00
_cell.angle_beta   90.00
_cell.angle_gamma   90.00
#
_symmetry.space_group_name_H-M   'P 1'
#
loop_
_entity.id
_entity.type
_entity.pdbx_description
1 polymer ?
#
loop_
_entity_poly.entity_id
_entity_poly.type
_entity_poly.pdbx_seq_one_letter_code
_entity_poly.pdbx_strand_id
1 'polypeptide(L)'
;MLEKIFGSRARVKMLKLFLLHPNDKFFIRELSRKLKLQINSVRRELENLEKFGILISSPPPIAGEKQAGEKTPDYKPANQEKKYFQANADFVLFEEVKALIIKAQILYERDFIDKLHKIGKVKLLILSGIFVNNYGAQTDLLIVGRFHKNKFLRLIKELEQELGHEINFTLMDSKEFKYRRDITDIFLYEILENRKIVVIDDAGIS
;
A
#
# COMPACT_ATOMS: atom_id res chain seq x y z
N MET A 1 -10.27 -10.14 6.18
CA MET A 1 -11.13 -10.31 4.99
C MET A 1 -10.40 -11.00 3.85
N LEU A 2 -9.28 -10.44 3.36
CA LEU A 2 -8.55 -10.98 2.19
C LEU A 2 -8.22 -12.47 2.29
N GLU A 3 -7.91 -12.97 3.49
CA GLU A 3 -7.65 -14.41 3.69
C GLU A 3 -8.84 -15.29 3.30
N LYS A 4 -10.08 -14.80 3.47
CA LYS A 4 -11.30 -15.51 3.06
C LYS A 4 -11.54 -15.46 1.55
N ILE A 5 -11.19 -14.34 0.90
CA ILE A 5 -11.34 -14.18 -0.57
C ILE A 5 -10.30 -15.02 -1.31
N PHE A 6 -9.05 -14.95 -0.87
CA PHE A 6 -7.93 -15.62 -1.53
C PHE A 6 -7.68 -17.05 -1.03
N GLY A 7 -8.38 -17.49 0.02
CA GLY A 7 -8.35 -18.83 0.59
C GLY A 7 -7.03 -19.23 1.28
N SER A 8 -6.04 -18.35 1.33
CA SER A 8 -4.71 -18.63 1.90
C SER A 8 -4.14 -17.42 2.61
N ARG A 9 -3.84 -17.60 3.90
CA ARG A 9 -3.12 -16.61 4.71
C ARG A 9 -1.71 -16.33 4.19
N ALA A 10 -1.03 -17.37 3.71
CA ALA A 10 0.30 -17.22 3.13
C ALA A 10 0.24 -16.38 1.85
N ARG A 11 -0.73 -16.65 0.97
CA ARG A 11 -0.96 -15.89 -0.27
C ARG A 11 -1.16 -14.42 -0.01
N VAL A 12 -2.07 -14.09 0.90
CA VAL A 12 -2.38 -12.69 1.24
C VAL A 12 -1.15 -11.97 1.78
N LYS A 13 -0.38 -12.61 2.66
CA LYS A 13 0.85 -12.02 3.19
C LYS A 13 1.92 -11.81 2.11
N MET A 14 2.07 -12.76 1.18
CA MET A 14 3.01 -12.62 0.05
C MET A 14 2.57 -11.50 -0.89
N LEU A 15 1.30 -11.51 -1.32
CA LEU A 15 0.75 -10.48 -2.19
C LEU A 15 0.90 -9.09 -1.57
N LYS A 16 0.60 -8.93 -0.27
CA LYS A 16 0.85 -7.69 0.45
C LYS A 16 2.30 -7.25 0.36
N LEU A 17 3.24 -8.14 0.72
CA LEU A 17 4.65 -7.79 0.72
C LEU A 17 5.15 -7.38 -0.68
N PHE A 18 4.88 -8.20 -1.70
CA PHE A 18 5.42 -7.99 -3.04
C PHE A 18 4.74 -6.83 -3.79
N LEU A 19 3.42 -6.65 -3.64
CA LEU A 19 2.71 -5.60 -4.36
C LEU A 19 2.93 -4.21 -3.76
N LEU A 20 3.15 -4.13 -2.45
CA LEU A 20 3.51 -2.88 -1.78
C LEU A 20 5.01 -2.57 -1.95
N HIS A 21 5.87 -3.58 -2.07
CA HIS A 21 7.30 -3.41 -2.28
C HIS A 21 7.79 -4.15 -3.54
N PRO A 22 7.44 -3.66 -4.75
CA PRO A 22 7.72 -4.39 -6.00
C PRO A 22 9.20 -4.47 -6.36
N ASN A 23 10.01 -3.53 -5.88
CA ASN A 23 11.45 -3.48 -6.16
C ASN A 23 12.27 -4.41 -5.26
N ASP A 24 11.69 -4.85 -4.13
CA ASP A 24 12.40 -5.66 -3.16
C ASP A 24 12.49 -7.12 -3.63
N LYS A 25 13.68 -7.72 -3.45
CA LYS A 25 13.94 -9.13 -3.74
C LYS A 25 14.04 -9.92 -2.45
N PHE A 26 13.34 -11.04 -2.38
CA PHE A 26 13.34 -11.89 -1.19
C PHE A 26 13.62 -13.36 -1.51
N PHE A 27 14.31 -14.04 -0.60
CA PHE A 27 14.47 -15.50 -0.66
C PHE A 27 13.57 -16.22 0.37
N ILE A 28 13.30 -17.50 0.14
CA ILE A 28 12.30 -18.30 0.89
C ILE A 28 12.48 -18.21 2.42
N ARG A 29 13.72 -18.35 2.92
CA ARG A 29 13.99 -18.37 4.37
C ARG A 29 13.80 -16.99 5.01
N GLU A 30 14.11 -15.92 4.29
CA GLU A 30 13.84 -14.55 4.75
C GLU A 30 12.35 -14.31 4.85
N LEU A 31 11.58 -14.68 3.81
CA LEU A 31 10.12 -14.56 3.81
C LEU A 31 9.46 -15.35 4.95
N SER A 32 9.94 -16.57 5.20
CA SER A 32 9.47 -17.41 6.30
C SER A 32 9.62 -16.70 7.66
N ARG A 33 10.77 -16.05 7.90
CA ARG A 33 11.02 -15.27 9.12
C ARG A 33 10.21 -13.98 9.16
N LYS A 34 10.27 -13.17 8.09
CA LYS A 34 9.61 -11.86 7.98
C LYS A 34 8.09 -11.96 8.13
N LEU A 35 7.48 -12.95 7.49
CA LEU A 35 6.03 -13.15 7.48
C LEU A 35 5.54 -14.09 8.59
N LYS A 36 6.45 -14.68 9.38
CA LYS A 36 6.18 -15.70 10.39
C LYS A 36 5.34 -16.84 9.83
N LEU A 37 5.82 -17.44 8.74
CA LEU A 37 5.16 -18.52 8.00
C LEU A 37 6.09 -19.74 7.89
N GLN A 38 5.50 -20.94 7.81
CA GLN A 38 6.25 -22.18 7.59
C GLN A 38 6.90 -22.18 6.19
N ILE A 39 8.17 -22.60 6.12
CA ILE A 39 8.99 -22.60 4.91
C ILE A 39 8.33 -23.33 3.71
N ASN A 40 7.65 -24.45 3.94
CA ASN A 40 6.99 -25.21 2.87
C ASN A 40 5.74 -24.50 2.33
N SER A 41 5.02 -23.80 3.21
CA SER A 41 3.87 -22.97 2.81
C SER A 41 4.34 -21.79 1.95
N VAL A 42 5.44 -21.15 2.35
CA VAL A 42 6.09 -20.08 1.58
C VAL A 42 6.51 -20.59 0.20
N ARG A 43 7.23 -21.73 0.13
CA ARG A 43 7.69 -22.30 -1.14
C ARG A 43 6.51 -22.56 -2.10
N ARG A 44 5.48 -23.28 -1.64
CA ARG A 44 4.30 -23.61 -2.45
C ARG A 44 3.61 -22.36 -2.97
N GLU A 45 3.47 -21.34 -2.13
CA GLU A 45 2.79 -20.11 -2.54
C GLU A 45 3.62 -19.28 -3.52
N LEU A 46 4.94 -19.21 -3.35
CA LEU A 46 5.83 -18.55 -4.31
C LEU A 46 5.77 -19.22 -5.68
N GLU A 47 5.80 -20.55 -5.73
CA GLU A 47 5.64 -21.31 -6.99
C GLU A 47 4.28 -21.03 -7.65
N ASN A 48 3.20 -20.94 -6.87
CA ASN A 48 1.88 -20.63 -7.40
C ASN A 48 1.81 -19.21 -7.97
N LEU A 49 2.35 -18.22 -7.25
CA LEU A 49 2.34 -16.82 -7.67
C LEU A 49 3.29 -16.56 -8.86
N GLU A 50 4.40 -17.28 -8.93
CA GLU A 50 5.30 -17.28 -10.10
C GLU A 50 4.61 -17.89 -11.32
N LYS A 51 3.95 -19.05 -11.18
CA LYS A 51 3.15 -19.67 -12.26
C LYS A 51 2.00 -18.78 -12.72
N PHE A 52 1.39 -18.03 -11.81
CA PHE A 52 0.36 -17.05 -12.13
C PHE A 52 0.92 -15.81 -12.86
N GLY A 53 2.24 -15.58 -12.78
CA GLY A 53 2.93 -14.50 -13.47
C GLY A 53 3.03 -13.20 -12.68
N ILE A 54 2.49 -13.14 -11.45
CA ILE A 54 2.57 -11.94 -10.60
C ILE A 54 3.91 -11.81 -9.88
N LEU A 55 4.67 -12.91 -9.79
CA LEU A 55 6.06 -12.90 -9.33
C LEU A 55 6.98 -13.41 -10.45
N ILE A 56 8.20 -12.89 -10.46
CA ILE A 56 9.33 -13.41 -11.23
C ILE A 56 10.40 -13.90 -10.26
N SER A 57 11.29 -14.74 -10.77
CA SER A 57 12.43 -15.20 -10.02
C SER A 57 13.75 -14.91 -10.70
N SER A 58 14.79 -14.71 -9.90
CA SER A 58 16.14 -14.45 -10.37
C SER A 58 17.15 -15.31 -9.61
N PRO A 59 18.31 -15.59 -10.21
CA PRO A 59 19.45 -16.14 -9.47
C PRO A 59 19.90 -15.17 -8.36
N PRO A 60 20.74 -15.64 -7.42
CA PRO A 60 21.33 -14.78 -6.41
C PRO A 60 22.03 -13.57 -7.05
N PRO A 61 21.92 -12.37 -6.46
CA PRO A 61 22.76 -11.25 -6.88
C PRO A 61 24.23 -11.68 -6.82
N ILE A 62 24.96 -11.49 -7.91
CA ILE A 62 26.40 -11.73 -7.95
C ILE A 62 27.04 -10.71 -6.99
N ALA A 63 27.88 -11.19 -6.08
CA ALA A 63 28.58 -10.33 -5.12
C ALA A 63 29.45 -9.31 -5.88
N GLY A 64 28.93 -8.09 -6.08
CA GLY A 64 29.64 -7.03 -6.81
C GLY A 64 28.73 -5.99 -7.47
N GLU A 65 27.50 -6.34 -7.86
CA GLU A 65 26.57 -5.38 -8.47
C GLU A 65 25.83 -4.58 -7.40
N LYS A 66 26.45 -3.49 -6.95
CA LYS A 66 25.83 -2.49 -6.08
C LYS A 66 24.88 -1.63 -6.92
N GLN A 67 23.58 -1.64 -6.60
CA GLN A 67 22.75 -0.47 -6.84
C GLN A 67 22.80 0.42 -5.59
N ALA A 68 23.07 1.71 -5.78
CA ALA A 68 23.30 2.66 -4.70
C ALA A 68 22.02 2.83 -3.86
N GLY A 69 21.99 2.24 -2.65
CA GLY A 69 20.91 2.43 -1.67
C GLY A 69 20.51 1.19 -0.89
N GLU A 70 20.86 -0.02 -1.35
CA GLU A 70 20.44 -1.25 -0.68
C GLU A 70 21.32 -1.60 0.54
N LYS A 71 20.68 -1.79 1.71
CA LYS A 71 21.33 -2.35 2.90
C LYS A 71 21.40 -3.87 2.74
N THR A 72 22.57 -4.40 2.37
CA THR A 72 22.82 -5.85 2.43
C THR A 72 23.07 -6.31 3.86
N PRO A 73 22.42 -7.37 4.35
CA PRO A 73 22.93 -8.12 5.49
C PRO A 73 24.17 -8.92 5.09
N ASP A 74 25.19 -8.95 5.96
CA ASP A 74 26.43 -9.72 5.82
C ASP A 74 26.16 -11.17 5.36
N TYR A 75 26.68 -11.55 4.19
CA TYR A 75 26.41 -12.84 3.58
C TYR A 75 27.66 -13.71 3.47
N LYS A 76 27.64 -14.89 4.10
CA LYS A 76 28.51 -16.03 3.81
C LYS A 76 27.73 -17.10 3.02
N PRO A 77 28.32 -17.77 2.01
CA PRO A 77 27.61 -18.75 1.21
C PRO A 77 27.47 -20.05 2.01
N ALA A 78 26.23 -20.43 2.31
CA ALA A 78 25.91 -21.76 2.79
C ALA A 78 24.98 -22.42 1.76
N ASN A 79 25.52 -23.43 1.07
CA ASN A 79 24.87 -24.42 0.21
C ASN A 79 23.34 -24.36 0.15
N GLN A 80 22.84 -23.70 -0.89
CA GLN A 80 21.58 -23.96 -1.60
C GLN A 80 21.42 -22.78 -2.56
N GLU A 81 21.32 -23.05 -3.86
CA GLU A 81 20.98 -22.09 -4.90
C GLU A 81 19.81 -21.21 -4.43
N LYS A 82 20.10 -20.01 -3.95
CA LYS A 82 19.07 -19.15 -3.39
C LYS A 82 18.35 -18.48 -4.54
N LYS A 83 17.23 -19.08 -4.95
CA LYS A 83 16.25 -18.45 -5.82
C LYS A 83 15.66 -17.23 -5.10
N TYR A 84 15.80 -16.05 -5.70
CA TYR A 84 15.16 -14.82 -5.24
C TYR A 84 13.86 -14.62 -6.00
N PHE A 85 12.89 -14.00 -5.35
CA PHE A 85 11.59 -13.68 -5.91
C PHE A 85 11.36 -12.18 -5.82
N GLN A 86 10.71 -11.62 -6.84
CA GLN A 86 10.35 -10.21 -6.96
C GLN A 86 8.96 -10.10 -7.58
N ALA A 87 8.26 -8.99 -7.32
CA ALA A 87 7.01 -8.70 -7.99
C ALA A 87 7.24 -8.42 -9.48
N ASN A 88 6.34 -8.90 -10.33
CA ASN A 88 6.33 -8.61 -11.76
C ASN A 88 5.47 -7.38 -12.03
N ALA A 89 6.07 -6.20 -12.13
CA ALA A 89 5.34 -4.96 -12.42
C ALA A 89 4.69 -4.97 -13.82
N ASP A 90 5.19 -5.78 -14.75
CA ASP A 90 4.65 -5.93 -16.11
C ASP A 90 3.44 -6.89 -16.17
N PHE A 91 3.03 -7.46 -15.03
CA PHE A 91 1.86 -8.32 -14.98
C PHE A 91 0.59 -7.52 -15.32
N VAL A 92 -0.22 -8.04 -16.25
CA VAL A 92 -1.38 -7.32 -16.83
C VAL A 92 -2.37 -6.80 -15.77
N LEU A 93 -2.51 -7.51 -14.64
CA LEU A 93 -3.41 -7.13 -13.55
C LEU A 93 -2.66 -6.59 -12.32
N PHE A 94 -1.41 -6.17 -12.47
CA PHE A 94 -0.55 -5.79 -11.35
C PHE A 94 -1.18 -4.66 -10.54
N GLU A 95 -1.56 -3.58 -11.23
CA GLU A 95 -2.12 -2.38 -10.61
C GLU A 95 -3.49 -2.63 -9.99
N GLU A 96 -4.34 -3.46 -10.59
CA GLU A 96 -5.65 -3.81 -10.05
C GLU A 96 -5.53 -4.62 -8.77
N VAL A 97 -4.66 -5.63 -8.75
CA VAL A 97 -4.45 -6.46 -7.56
C VAL A 97 -3.77 -5.62 -6.47
N LYS A 98 -2.79 -4.78 -6.82
CA LYS A 98 -2.15 -3.85 -5.89
C LYS A 98 -3.17 -2.90 -5.26
N ALA A 99 -3.99 -2.23 -6.07
CA ALA A 99 -5.01 -1.32 -5.57
C ALA A 99 -6.05 -2.05 -4.68
N LEU A 100 -6.43 -3.29 -4.99
CA LEU A 100 -7.29 -4.10 -4.13
C LEU A 100 -6.65 -4.33 -2.75
N ILE A 101 -5.37 -4.69 -2.72
CA ILE A 101 -4.62 -4.91 -1.48
C ILE A 101 -4.55 -3.62 -0.65
N ILE A 102 -4.21 -2.49 -1.29
CA ILE A 102 -4.12 -1.18 -0.64
C ILE A 102 -5.47 -0.80 -0.04
N LYS A 103 -6.56 -0.88 -0.82
CA LYS A 103 -7.92 -0.59 -0.34
C LYS A 103 -8.29 -1.47 0.85
N ALA A 104 -7.99 -2.75 0.77
CA ALA A 104 -8.31 -3.67 1.84
C ALA A 104 -7.52 -3.36 3.13
N GLN A 105 -6.27 -2.90 3.02
CA GLN A 105 -5.47 -2.49 4.18
C GLN A 105 -6.10 -1.28 4.89
N ILE A 106 -6.41 -0.22 4.15
CA ILE A 106 -6.95 1.01 4.75
C ILE A 106 -8.36 0.80 5.33
N LEU A 107 -9.24 0.13 4.58
CA LEU A 107 -10.65 0.02 4.97
C LEU A 107 -10.90 -1.03 6.06
N TYR A 108 -10.15 -2.14 6.06
CA TYR A 108 -10.44 -3.25 6.98
C TYR A 108 -9.50 -3.34 8.17
N GLU A 109 -8.24 -2.91 8.04
CA GLU A 109 -7.29 -3.04 9.15
C GLU A 109 -7.44 -1.89 10.16
N ARG A 110 -8.14 -0.81 9.80
CA ARG A 110 -8.50 0.37 10.64
C ARG A 110 -7.36 1.07 11.37
N ASP A 111 -6.14 0.55 11.33
CA ASP A 111 -4.97 1.09 12.02
C ASP A 111 -4.69 2.55 11.63
N PHE A 112 -4.77 2.88 10.34
CA PHE A 112 -4.63 4.25 9.87
C PHE A 112 -5.73 5.18 10.40
N ILE A 113 -6.99 4.72 10.41
CA ILE A 113 -8.13 5.49 10.91
C ILE A 113 -7.99 5.73 12.42
N ASP A 114 -7.62 4.71 13.18
CA ASP A 114 -7.41 4.80 14.63
C ASP A 114 -6.24 5.74 14.96
N LYS A 115 -5.15 5.68 14.19
CA LYS A 115 -4.03 6.62 14.31
C LYS A 115 -4.47 8.05 13.98
N LEU A 116 -5.29 8.27 12.94
CA LEU A 116 -5.85 9.58 12.60
C LEU A 116 -6.68 10.17 13.74
N HIS A 117 -7.57 9.39 14.35
CA HIS A 117 -8.38 9.83 15.49
C HIS A 117 -7.54 10.16 16.74
N LYS A 118 -6.41 9.49 16.94
CA LYS A 118 -5.48 9.80 18.05
C LYS A 118 -4.75 11.13 17.88
N ILE A 119 -4.49 11.56 16.65
CA ILE A 119 -3.71 12.78 16.37
C ILE A 119 -4.57 14.02 16.14
N GLY A 120 -5.88 13.87 15.96
CA GLY A 120 -6.79 14.98 15.73
C GLY A 120 -8.25 14.58 15.49
N LYS A 121 -9.09 15.58 15.22
CA LYS A 121 -10.50 15.38 14.90
C LYS A 121 -10.68 15.33 13.39
N VAL A 122 -10.96 14.14 12.87
CA VAL A 122 -11.35 13.91 11.48
C VAL A 122 -12.85 14.18 11.35
N LYS A 123 -13.29 14.82 10.27
CA LYS A 123 -14.71 14.94 9.90
C LYS A 123 -15.03 14.29 8.56
N LEU A 124 -14.08 14.31 7.64
CA LEU A 124 -14.21 13.68 6.34
C LEU A 124 -12.88 13.02 5.99
N LEU A 125 -12.96 11.80 5.46
CA LEU A 125 -11.84 11.08 4.88
C LEU A 125 -12.32 10.45 3.57
N ILE A 126 -11.76 10.91 2.46
CA ILE A 126 -12.05 10.39 1.13
C ILE A 126 -10.76 9.83 0.52
N LEU A 127 -10.86 8.62 0.01
CA LEU A 127 -9.83 7.99 -0.81
C LEU A 127 -10.19 8.16 -2.29
N SER A 128 -9.29 8.77 -3.04
CA SER A 128 -9.34 8.97 -4.48
C SER A 128 -8.05 8.48 -5.11
N GLY A 129 -7.75 8.92 -6.34
CA GLY A 129 -6.50 8.62 -7.02
C GLY A 129 -6.13 7.14 -7.05
N ILE A 130 -4.96 6.78 -6.53
CA ILE A 130 -4.46 5.40 -6.49
C ILE A 130 -5.43 4.42 -5.83
N PHE A 131 -6.22 4.87 -4.85
CA PHE A 131 -7.18 4.01 -4.13
C PHE A 131 -8.41 3.67 -4.96
N VAL A 132 -8.62 4.32 -6.10
CA VAL A 132 -9.70 4.03 -7.05
C VAL A 132 -9.19 3.71 -8.45
N ASN A 133 -7.88 3.50 -8.58
CA ASN A 133 -7.16 3.24 -9.83
C ASN A 133 -7.24 4.44 -10.80
N ASN A 134 -7.30 5.67 -10.26
CA ASN A 134 -7.24 6.90 -11.02
C ASN A 134 -5.89 7.60 -10.82
N TYR A 135 -4.84 7.09 -11.45
CA TYR A 135 -3.47 7.61 -11.28
C TYR A 135 -3.25 9.04 -11.78
N GLY A 136 -4.20 9.61 -12.55
CA GLY A 136 -4.18 11.00 -12.99
C GLY A 136 -4.79 11.99 -12.00
N ALA A 137 -5.32 11.53 -10.86
CA ALA A 137 -5.94 12.41 -9.88
C ALA A 137 -4.89 13.31 -9.21
N GLN A 138 -5.28 14.56 -8.94
CA GLN A 138 -4.42 15.51 -8.22
C GLN A 138 -4.27 15.18 -6.73
N THR A 139 -5.16 14.34 -6.18
CA THR A 139 -5.12 13.91 -4.79
C THR A 139 -5.57 12.46 -4.69
N ASP A 140 -4.87 11.70 -3.87
CA ASP A 140 -5.22 10.34 -3.46
C ASP A 140 -6.01 10.36 -2.15
N LEU A 141 -5.79 11.36 -1.29
CA LEU A 141 -6.31 11.38 0.06
C LEU A 141 -6.81 12.78 0.44
N LEU A 142 -8.13 12.97 0.47
CA LEU A 142 -8.73 14.21 0.98
C LEU A 142 -9.15 14.01 2.44
N ILE A 143 -8.60 14.85 3.32
CA ILE A 143 -8.89 14.85 4.75
C ILE A 143 -9.41 16.21 5.17
N VAL A 144 -10.58 16.21 5.82
CA VAL A 144 -11.14 17.41 6.46
C VAL A 144 -11.12 17.22 7.95
N GLY A 145 -10.44 18.12 8.66
CA GLY A 145 -10.34 18.02 10.11
C GLY A 145 -9.36 19.00 10.73
N ARG A 146 -9.02 18.76 11.99
CA ARG A 146 -7.98 19.51 12.71
C ARG A 146 -6.93 18.56 13.26
N PHE A 147 -5.69 18.76 12.83
CA PHE A 147 -4.56 17.93 13.21
C PHE A 147 -3.32 18.79 13.48
N HIS A 148 -2.43 18.28 14.32
CA HIS A 148 -1.09 18.86 14.42
C HIS A 148 -0.28 18.48 13.18
N LYS A 149 0.12 19.50 12.38
CA LYS A 149 0.85 19.34 11.12
C LYS A 149 2.00 18.32 11.19
N ASN A 150 2.86 18.44 12.21
CA ASN A 150 4.02 17.54 12.36
C ASN A 150 3.63 16.09 12.65
N LYS A 151 2.57 15.85 13.44
CA LYS A 151 2.10 14.49 13.72
C LYS A 151 1.42 13.88 12.50
N PHE A 152 0.65 14.69 11.78
CA PHE A 152 -0.02 14.27 10.56
C PHE A 152 0.98 13.89 9.45
N LEU A 153 1.99 14.73 9.20
CA LEU A 153 3.02 14.43 8.20
C LEU A 153 3.81 13.15 8.53
N ARG A 154 4.07 12.88 9.82
CA ARG A 154 4.67 11.61 10.24
C ARG A 154 3.76 10.42 9.94
N LEU A 155 2.47 10.55 10.23
CA LEU A 155 1.48 9.51 9.95
C LEU A 155 1.35 9.22 8.44
N ILE A 156 1.34 10.26 7.60
CA ILE A 156 1.36 10.08 6.15
C ILE A 156 2.64 9.38 5.70
N LYS A 157 3.80 9.80 6.22
CA LYS A 157 5.08 9.15 5.87
C LYS A 157 5.12 7.67 6.29
N GLU A 158 4.56 7.33 7.45
CA GLU A 158 4.39 5.94 7.87
C GLU A 158 3.48 5.18 6.89
N LEU A 159 2.36 5.78 6.48
CA LEU A 159 1.45 5.18 5.49
C LEU A 159 2.14 4.99 4.12
N GLU A 160 2.89 5.96 3.63
CA GLU A 160 3.66 5.87 2.38
C GLU A 160 4.69 4.74 2.43
N GLN A 161 5.38 4.58 3.57
CA GLN A 161 6.31 3.48 3.78
C GLN A 161 5.60 2.12 3.82
N GLU A 162 4.42 2.04 4.45
CA GLU A 162 3.61 0.82 4.49
C GLU A 162 3.05 0.46 3.12
N LEU A 163 2.67 1.45 2.31
CA LEU A 163 2.11 1.22 0.97
C LEU A 163 3.20 1.08 -0.12
N GLY A 164 4.43 1.49 0.19
CA GLY A 164 5.55 1.58 -0.75
C GLY A 164 5.26 2.48 -1.95
N HIS A 165 4.46 3.52 -1.74
CA HIS A 165 4.08 4.49 -2.75
C HIS A 165 3.92 5.86 -2.10
N GLU A 166 4.30 6.92 -2.82
CA GLU A 166 4.00 8.28 -2.40
C GLU A 166 2.49 8.54 -2.50
N ILE A 167 1.96 9.34 -1.57
CA ILE A 167 0.53 9.62 -1.47
C ILE A 167 0.32 11.12 -1.60
N ASN A 168 -0.37 11.52 -2.66
CA ASN A 168 -0.81 12.90 -2.78
C ASN A 168 -1.99 13.12 -1.84
N PHE A 169 -1.83 13.97 -0.83
CA PHE A 169 -2.90 14.26 0.12
C PHE A 169 -3.27 15.73 0.10
N THR A 170 -4.52 16.00 0.47
CA THR A 170 -5.05 17.34 0.67
C THR A 170 -5.67 17.43 2.04
N LEU A 171 -5.16 18.35 2.85
CA LEU A 171 -5.64 18.60 4.20
C LEU A 171 -6.36 19.93 4.25
N MET A 172 -7.65 19.92 4.59
CA MET A 172 -8.47 21.12 4.76
C MET A 172 -9.04 21.18 6.17
N ASP A 173 -9.24 22.40 6.67
CA ASP A 173 -10.09 22.57 7.84
C ASP A 173 -11.59 22.59 7.45
N SER A 174 -12.47 22.52 8.45
CA SER A 174 -13.91 22.49 8.18
C SER A 174 -14.46 23.77 7.55
N LYS A 175 -13.81 24.93 7.79
CA LYS A 175 -14.27 26.22 7.25
C LYS A 175 -13.87 26.33 5.78
N GLU A 176 -12.61 26.00 5.47
CA GLU A 176 -12.08 25.96 4.11
C GLU A 176 -12.88 24.98 3.25
N PHE A 177 -13.11 23.76 3.75
CA PHE A 177 -13.88 22.76 3.02
C PHE A 177 -15.29 23.25 2.68
N LYS A 178 -15.98 23.84 3.67
CA LYS A 178 -17.32 24.38 3.46
C LYS A 178 -17.31 25.52 2.44
N TYR A 179 -16.39 26.46 2.59
CA TYR A 179 -16.25 27.59 1.66
C TYR A 179 -15.99 27.13 0.23
N ARG A 180 -15.00 26.22 0.02
CA ARG A 180 -14.67 25.67 -1.30
C ARG A 180 -15.83 24.88 -1.91
N ARG A 181 -16.62 24.20 -1.07
CA ARG A 181 -17.85 23.54 -1.52
C ARG A 181 -18.92 24.53 -1.95
N ASP A 182 -19.16 25.58 -1.16
CA ASP A 182 -20.19 26.60 -1.43
C ASP A 182 -19.90 27.37 -2.73
N ILE A 183 -18.63 27.61 -3.06
CA ILE A 183 -18.22 28.26 -4.31
C ILE A 183 -18.07 27.28 -5.49
N THR A 184 -18.35 25.99 -5.31
CA THR A 184 -18.14 24.94 -6.32
C THR A 184 -16.72 24.97 -6.88
N ASP A 185 -15.74 24.95 -5.99
CA ASP A 185 -14.33 24.87 -6.33
C ASP A 185 -14.08 23.65 -7.25
N ILE A 186 -13.43 23.89 -8.40
CA ILE A 186 -13.25 22.88 -9.46
C ILE A 186 -12.55 21.63 -8.92
N PHE A 187 -11.49 21.81 -8.14
CA PHE A 187 -10.72 20.70 -7.58
C PHE A 187 -11.57 19.87 -6.60
N LEU A 188 -12.31 20.53 -5.71
CA LEU A 188 -13.15 19.82 -4.76
C LEU A 188 -14.32 19.12 -5.46
N TYR A 189 -14.92 19.77 -6.47
CA TYR A 189 -15.97 19.20 -7.29
C TYR A 189 -15.48 17.95 -8.03
N GLU A 190 -14.30 18.00 -8.66
CA GLU A 190 -13.70 16.83 -9.32
C GLU A 190 -13.53 15.65 -8.36
N ILE A 191 -13.07 15.88 -7.14
CA ILE A 191 -12.90 14.80 -6.16
C ILE A 191 -14.25 14.24 -5.72
N LEU A 192 -15.25 15.10 -5.52
CA LEU A 192 -16.56 14.71 -5.04
C LEU A 192 -17.42 14.04 -6.12
N GLU A 193 -17.25 14.36 -7.40
CA GLU A 193 -18.02 13.74 -8.47
C GLU A 193 -17.36 12.50 -9.06
N ASN A 194 -16.02 12.45 -9.08
CA ASN A 194 -15.32 11.28 -9.59
C ASN A 194 -15.46 10.07 -8.65
N ARG A 195 -15.07 8.90 -9.17
CA ARG A 195 -15.01 7.66 -8.39
C ARG A 195 -14.17 7.89 -7.14
N LYS A 196 -14.76 7.63 -5.98
CA LYS A 196 -14.15 7.86 -4.67
C LYS A 196 -14.64 6.83 -3.66
N ILE A 197 -13.89 6.65 -2.59
CA ILE A 197 -14.31 5.85 -1.43
C ILE A 197 -14.39 6.78 -0.24
N VAL A 198 -15.58 6.96 0.30
CA VAL A 198 -15.80 7.73 1.53
C VAL A 198 -15.60 6.78 2.71
N VAL A 199 -14.64 7.11 3.58
CA VAL A 199 -14.26 6.27 4.73
C VAL A 199 -14.86 6.80 6.02
N ILE A 200 -14.84 8.13 6.19
CA ILE A 200 -15.44 8.84 7.32
C ILE A 200 -16.26 9.96 6.72
N ASP A 201 -17.50 10.12 7.18
CA ASP A 201 -18.37 11.21 6.78
C ASP A 201 -19.25 11.69 7.94
N ASP A 202 -18.63 12.44 8.84
CA ASP A 202 -19.35 13.17 9.89
C ASP A 202 -19.90 14.50 9.36
N ALA A 203 -19.61 14.84 8.10
CA ALA A 203 -20.00 16.08 7.45
C ALA A 203 -21.32 15.96 6.63
N GLY A 204 -21.85 14.75 6.47
CA GLY A 204 -23.13 14.47 5.79
C GLY A 204 -23.07 14.74 4.29
N ILE A 205 -22.03 14.25 3.63
CA ILE A 205 -21.71 14.53 2.23
C ILE A 205 -22.19 13.40 1.31
N SER A 206 -22.33 12.20 1.85
CA SER A 206 -22.77 10.97 1.16
C SER A 206 -24.28 10.84 1.10
#